data_AF-A0A960R8K9-F1
#
_entry.id   AF-A0A960R8K9-F1
#
_cell.length_a   1.000
_cell.length_b   1.000
_cell.length_c   1.000
_cell.angle_alpha   90.00
_cell.angle_beta   90.00
_cell.angle_gamma   90.00
#
_symmetry.space_group_name_H-M   'P 1'
#
loop_
_entity.id
_entity.type
_entity.pdbx_description
1 polymer ?
#
loop_
_entity_poly.entity_id
_entity_poly.type
_entity_poly.pdbx_seq_one_letter_code
_entity_poly.pdbx_strand_id
1 'polypeptide(L)'
;MAGLKNADHFAQGEKFNAGLLKWVLLMGGAGSAVLFFVIYLSTGGVAEGHAEPSAFHRGMAYSWLFAVMYFFSLTVGGIFWTLLHNASNSGWGIVIRRLMENLGSVVIVMFVLALPLLTPGFRDALWEWFPERAKVTAEAKEHAEHGLEQRRQELTESLKAAEVSYLTIEKENTAALAKATEGEKFYLQKELATAKAKFEAAKAALGSDEKLIEDLKVEHFKHANTILYKKSGYLNEGFWHFRFFFYGAALFGIIYTLRGWSVKGDETGDPKYFRRMRRAACGFLPLFAASWTFLVFDWLMGLDYT
;
A
#
# COMPACT_ATOMS: atom_id res chain seq x y z
N MET A 1 47.96 -14.70 -34.89
CA MET A 1 47.67 -13.86 -33.71
C MET A 1 46.98 -12.55 -34.14
N ALA A 2 45.74 -12.64 -34.62
CA ALA A 2 44.93 -11.48 -34.99
C ALA A 2 43.63 -11.56 -34.16
N GLY A 3 43.63 -10.98 -32.96
CA GLY A 3 42.51 -11.17 -32.05
C GLY A 3 42.39 -10.21 -30.86
N LEU A 4 43.25 -9.21 -30.72
CA LEU A 4 43.17 -8.23 -29.62
C LEU A 4 43.56 -6.82 -30.09
N LYS A 5 43.00 -6.35 -31.21
CA LYS A 5 43.17 -4.94 -31.65
C LYS A 5 42.15 -3.97 -31.04
N ASN A 6 41.17 -4.50 -30.30
CA ASN A 6 40.16 -3.74 -29.58
C ASN A 6 40.33 -3.87 -28.06
N ALA A 7 41.53 -4.16 -27.57
CA ALA A 7 41.82 -4.08 -26.15
C ALA A 7 41.72 -2.61 -25.73
N ASP A 8 40.51 -2.27 -25.30
CA ASP A 8 40.09 -1.20 -24.42
C ASP A 8 41.16 -0.12 -24.17
N HIS A 9 40.96 1.05 -24.77
CA HIS A 9 41.57 2.27 -24.27
C HIS A 9 41.18 2.39 -22.79
N PHE A 10 42.14 2.25 -21.86
CA PHE A 10 41.93 2.37 -20.42
C PHE A 10 41.22 3.68 -20.00
N ALA A 11 41.26 4.70 -20.87
CA ALA A 11 40.53 5.96 -20.71
C ALA A 11 39.00 5.84 -20.81
N GLN A 12 38.46 4.73 -21.35
CA GLN A 12 37.03 4.46 -21.52
C GLN A 12 36.47 3.40 -20.55
N GLY A 13 37.13 3.21 -19.40
CA GLY A 13 36.83 2.14 -18.41
C GLY A 13 35.40 2.05 -17.87
N GLU A 14 34.49 2.95 -18.22
CA GLU A 14 33.05 2.85 -17.91
C GLU A 14 32.26 1.96 -18.90
N LYS A 15 32.76 1.74 -20.12
CA LYS A 15 31.99 1.04 -21.18
C LYS A 15 32.65 -0.29 -21.55
N PHE A 16 32.24 -1.35 -20.87
CA PHE A 16 32.59 -2.72 -21.26
C PHE A 16 31.91 -3.09 -22.59
N ASN A 17 32.70 -3.30 -23.66
CA ASN A 17 32.17 -3.77 -24.93
C ASN A 17 31.95 -5.28 -24.90
N ALA A 18 30.79 -5.69 -24.38
CA ALA A 18 30.44 -7.09 -24.17
C ALA A 18 30.16 -7.89 -25.46
N GLY A 19 30.14 -7.29 -26.66
CA GLY A 19 29.95 -8.00 -27.93
C GLY A 19 28.82 -9.04 -27.91
N LEU A 20 29.14 -10.31 -28.22
CA LEU A 20 28.21 -11.44 -28.19
C LEU A 20 27.72 -11.79 -26.77
N LEU A 21 28.55 -11.61 -25.75
CA LEU A 21 28.21 -11.93 -24.35
C LEU A 21 27.02 -11.08 -23.87
N LYS A 22 26.90 -9.83 -24.33
CA LYS A 22 25.73 -8.99 -24.06
C LYS A 22 24.44 -9.64 -24.49
N TRP A 23 24.42 -10.20 -25.70
CA TRP A 23 23.24 -10.83 -26.28
C TRP A 23 22.93 -12.17 -25.61
N VAL A 24 23.95 -12.96 -25.25
CA VAL A 24 23.78 -14.20 -24.49
C VAL A 24 23.17 -13.92 -23.11
N LEU A 25 23.69 -12.92 -22.39
CA LEU A 25 23.17 -12.55 -21.08
C LEU A 25 21.75 -11.96 -21.16
N LEU A 26 21.46 -11.14 -22.17
CA LEU A 26 20.13 -10.59 -22.40
C LEU A 26 19.12 -11.69 -22.78
N MET A 27 19.48 -12.61 -23.69
CA MET A 27 18.58 -13.71 -24.05
C MET A 27 18.39 -14.70 -22.89
N GLY A 28 19.43 -14.97 -22.10
CA GLY A 28 19.30 -15.82 -20.91
C GLY A 28 18.39 -15.19 -19.85
N GLY A 29 18.64 -13.93 -19.47
CA GLY A 29 17.89 -13.24 -18.43
C GLY A 29 16.53 -12.72 -18.90
N ALA A 30 16.51 -11.79 -19.85
CA ALA A 30 15.27 -11.21 -20.34
C ALA A 30 14.43 -12.22 -21.13
N GLY A 31 15.06 -13.14 -21.87
CA GLY A 31 14.33 -14.19 -22.58
C GLY A 31 13.65 -15.19 -21.64
N SER A 32 14.29 -15.59 -20.54
CA SER A 32 13.63 -16.44 -19.53
C SER A 32 12.49 -15.72 -18.80
N ALA A 33 12.65 -14.43 -18.50
CA ALA A 33 11.57 -13.59 -17.96
C ALA A 33 10.38 -13.50 -18.93
N VAL A 34 10.64 -13.25 -20.23
CA VAL A 34 9.58 -13.21 -21.25
C VAL A 34 8.89 -14.57 -21.37
N LEU A 35 9.67 -15.66 -21.44
CA LEU A 35 9.11 -17.01 -21.49
C LEU A 35 8.24 -17.32 -20.27
N PHE A 36 8.68 -16.93 -19.08
CA PHE A 36 7.91 -17.07 -17.84
C PHE A 36 6.53 -16.40 -17.96
N PHE A 37 6.46 -15.15 -18.44
CA PHE A 37 5.18 -14.46 -18.61
C PHE A 37 4.36 -15.01 -19.78
N VAL A 38 4.98 -15.44 -20.87
CA VAL A 38 4.27 -16.11 -21.96
C VAL A 38 3.59 -17.38 -21.46
N ILE A 39 4.29 -18.21 -20.67
CA ILE A 39 3.71 -19.39 -20.04
C ILE A 39 2.56 -18.98 -19.13
N TYR A 40 2.80 -18.03 -18.21
CA TYR A 40 1.80 -17.55 -17.25
C TYR A 40 0.51 -17.08 -17.95
N LEU A 41 0.62 -16.29 -19.02
CA LEU A 41 -0.52 -15.81 -19.80
C LEU A 41 -1.19 -16.94 -20.57
N SER A 42 -0.43 -17.81 -21.22
CA SER A 42 -0.96 -18.91 -22.05
C SER A 42 -1.73 -19.97 -21.26
N THR A 43 -1.42 -20.14 -19.97
CA THR A 43 -2.10 -21.08 -19.08
C THR A 43 -3.29 -20.49 -18.34
N GLY A 44 -3.67 -19.23 -18.65
CA GLY A 44 -4.81 -18.56 -18.03
C GLY A 44 -4.49 -17.81 -16.74
N GLY A 45 -3.26 -17.32 -16.56
CA GLY A 45 -2.85 -16.57 -15.37
C GLY A 45 -3.54 -15.20 -15.20
N VAL A 46 -4.26 -14.73 -16.22
CA VAL A 46 -5.09 -13.51 -16.17
C VAL A 46 -6.56 -13.88 -16.29
N ALA A 47 -6.98 -14.96 -15.63
CA ALA A 47 -8.40 -15.30 -15.58
C ALA A 47 -9.17 -14.14 -14.92
N GLU A 48 -9.92 -13.39 -15.73
CA GLU A 48 -10.84 -12.36 -15.25
C GLU A 48 -12.03 -13.04 -14.55
N GLY A 49 -12.15 -12.83 -13.25
CA GLY A 49 -13.23 -13.35 -12.42
C GLY A 49 -12.74 -13.74 -11.04
N HIS A 50 -13.64 -13.81 -10.05
CA HIS A 50 -13.37 -14.23 -8.67
C HIS A 50 -12.95 -15.71 -8.53
N ALA A 51 -12.41 -16.32 -9.59
CA ALA A 51 -11.94 -17.69 -9.58
C ALA A 51 -10.59 -17.74 -8.86
N GLU A 52 -10.51 -18.60 -7.84
CA GLU A 52 -9.28 -18.90 -7.12
C GLU A 52 -8.13 -19.21 -8.09
N PRO A 53 -6.96 -18.55 -7.95
CA PRO A 53 -5.81 -18.82 -8.79
C PRO A 53 -5.40 -20.29 -8.68
N SER A 54 -5.16 -20.96 -9.80
CA SER A 54 -4.74 -22.36 -9.75
C SER A 54 -3.39 -22.49 -9.00
N ALA A 55 -3.16 -23.63 -8.35
CA ALA A 55 -1.93 -23.88 -7.59
C ALA A 55 -0.65 -23.67 -8.43
N PHE A 56 -0.74 -23.92 -9.74
CA PHE A 56 0.33 -23.65 -10.69
C PHE A 56 0.66 -22.15 -10.80
N HIS A 57 -0.34 -21.29 -11.01
CA HIS A 57 -0.14 -19.84 -11.12
C HIS A 57 0.33 -19.23 -9.80
N ARG A 58 -0.17 -19.71 -8.65
CA ARG A 58 0.35 -19.32 -7.33
C ARG A 58 1.84 -19.65 -7.20
N GLY A 59 2.23 -20.89 -7.50
CA GLY A 59 3.63 -21.31 -7.44
C GLY A 59 4.56 -20.46 -8.32
N MET A 60 4.10 -20.11 -9.53
CA MET A 60 4.83 -19.20 -10.42
C MET A 60 4.98 -17.81 -9.80
N ALA A 61 3.89 -17.23 -9.29
CA ALA A 61 3.90 -15.89 -8.71
C ALA A 61 4.83 -15.83 -7.48
N TYR A 62 4.76 -16.80 -6.55
CA TYR A 62 5.67 -16.87 -5.41
C TYR A 62 7.13 -17.02 -5.84
N SER A 63 7.42 -17.83 -6.85
CA SER A 63 8.79 -18.01 -7.36
C SER A 63 9.34 -16.72 -7.96
N TRP A 64 8.50 -15.97 -8.67
CA TRP A 64 8.86 -14.66 -9.23
C TRP A 64 9.11 -13.63 -8.13
N LEU A 65 8.19 -13.51 -7.18
CA LEU A 65 8.33 -12.60 -6.04
C LEU A 65 9.59 -12.92 -5.23
N PHE A 66 9.87 -14.21 -4.99
CA PHE A 66 11.09 -14.66 -4.34
C PHE A 66 12.34 -14.20 -5.08
N ALA A 67 12.40 -14.40 -6.40
CA ALA A 67 13.52 -13.95 -7.22
C ALA A 67 13.68 -12.42 -7.17
N VAL A 68 12.57 -11.68 -7.33
CA VAL A 68 12.56 -10.21 -7.21
C VAL A 68 13.11 -9.79 -5.85
N MET A 69 12.61 -10.33 -4.74
CA MET A 69 13.05 -9.96 -3.39
C MET A 69 14.51 -10.32 -3.12
N TYR A 70 14.98 -11.46 -3.62
CA TYR A 70 16.37 -11.87 -3.48
C TYR A 70 17.31 -10.85 -4.14
N PHE A 71 17.13 -10.54 -5.43
CA PHE A 71 17.98 -9.58 -6.13
C PHE A 71 17.75 -8.13 -5.68
N PHE A 72 16.52 -7.82 -5.24
CA PHE A 72 16.20 -6.51 -4.69
C PHE A 72 16.93 -6.27 -3.36
N SER A 73 17.08 -7.30 -2.52
CA SER A 73 17.85 -7.18 -1.27
C SER A 73 19.32 -6.79 -1.53
N LEU A 74 19.95 -7.32 -2.59
CA LEU A 74 21.30 -6.93 -3.00
C LEU A 74 21.35 -5.47 -3.45
N THR A 75 20.36 -5.06 -4.23
CA THR A 75 20.21 -3.68 -4.72
C THR A 75 20.03 -2.68 -3.58
N VAL A 76 19.11 -2.98 -2.65
CA VAL A 76 18.85 -2.21 -1.43
C VAL A 76 20.11 -2.17 -0.55
N GLY A 77 20.86 -3.27 -0.48
CA GLY A 77 22.18 -3.31 0.17
C GLY A 77 23.17 -2.31 -0.43
N GLY A 78 23.20 -2.16 -1.76
CA GLY A 78 24.01 -1.13 -2.44
C GLY A 78 23.60 0.30 -2.08
N ILE A 79 22.29 0.58 -2.00
CA ILE A 79 21.77 1.89 -1.56
C ILE A 79 22.13 2.16 -0.10
N PHE A 80 21.88 1.21 0.78
CA PHE A 80 22.22 1.31 2.21
C PHE A 80 23.71 1.54 2.41
N TRP A 81 24.55 0.76 1.74
CA TRP A 81 26.00 0.88 1.82
C TRP A 81 26.44 2.29 1.40
N THR A 82 25.88 2.81 0.30
CA THR A 82 26.17 4.15 -0.22
C THR A 82 25.75 5.23 0.78
N LEU A 83 24.57 5.12 1.37
CA LEU A 83 24.09 6.03 2.42
C LEU A 83 25.01 6.00 3.64
N LEU A 84 25.29 4.80 4.17
CA LEU A 84 26.07 4.62 5.38
C LEU A 84 27.49 5.17 5.23
N HIS A 85 28.15 4.94 4.11
CA HIS A 85 29.51 5.45 3.85
C HIS A 85 29.55 6.97 3.76
N ASN A 86 28.56 7.58 3.12
CA ASN A 86 28.45 9.04 3.03
C ASN A 86 28.10 9.69 4.38
N ALA A 87 27.24 9.05 5.18
CA ALA A 87 26.87 9.55 6.50
C ALA A 87 28.03 9.45 7.50
N SER A 88 28.77 8.33 7.48
CA SER A 88 29.89 8.05 8.39
C SER A 88 31.22 8.71 7.99
N ASN A 89 31.32 9.29 6.79
CA ASN A 89 32.57 9.87 6.27
C ASN A 89 33.71 8.84 6.20
N SER A 90 33.39 7.62 5.76
CA SER A 90 34.33 6.49 5.69
C SER A 90 35.24 6.59 4.46
N GLY A 91 36.56 6.57 4.66
CA GLY A 91 37.56 6.70 3.60
C GLY A 91 37.99 5.39 2.93
N TRP A 92 37.75 4.22 3.53
CA TRP A 92 38.22 2.95 2.98
C TRP A 92 37.37 2.46 1.79
N GLY A 93 36.10 2.87 1.75
CA GLY A 93 35.14 2.46 0.72
C GLY A 93 35.36 3.11 -0.65
N ILE A 94 36.37 3.97 -0.83
CA ILE A 94 36.60 4.72 -2.07
C ILE A 94 36.74 3.79 -3.29
N VAL A 95 37.39 2.64 -3.12
CA VAL A 95 37.64 1.67 -4.20
C VAL A 95 36.34 0.99 -4.66
N ILE A 96 35.42 0.70 -3.73
CA ILE A 96 34.18 -0.02 -4.02
C ILE A 96 32.96 0.90 -4.16
N ARG A 97 33.11 2.21 -3.95
CA ARG A 97 32.02 3.20 -4.03
C ARG A 97 31.24 3.09 -5.32
N ARG A 98 31.91 3.10 -6.47
CA ARG A 98 31.25 3.07 -7.79
C ARG A 98 30.52 1.76 -8.03
N LEU A 99 31.05 0.64 -7.54
CA LEU A 99 30.38 -0.66 -7.60
C LEU A 99 29.06 -0.64 -6.83
N MET A 100 29.06 -0.10 -5.61
CA MET A 100 27.87 -0.05 -4.76
C MET A 100 26.83 0.96 -5.26
N GLU A 101 27.27 2.09 -5.82
CA GLU A 101 26.37 3.05 -6.49
C GLU A 101 25.72 2.45 -7.73
N ASN A 102 26.48 1.69 -8.53
CA ASN A 102 25.96 0.99 -9.70
C ASN A 102 24.98 -0.12 -9.28
N LEU A 103 25.33 -0.91 -8.26
CA LEU A 103 24.45 -1.93 -7.69
C LEU A 103 23.14 -1.32 -7.18
N GLY A 104 23.21 -0.23 -6.41
CA GLY A 104 22.02 0.48 -5.95
C GLY A 104 21.19 1.08 -7.09
N SER A 105 21.82 1.48 -8.19
CA SER A 105 21.12 2.04 -9.36
C SER A 105 20.29 0.99 -10.11
N VAL A 106 20.51 -0.30 -9.87
CA VAL A 106 19.67 -1.38 -10.43
C VAL A 106 18.25 -1.34 -9.86
N VAL A 107 17.99 -0.52 -8.83
CA VAL A 107 16.66 -0.37 -8.21
C VAL A 107 15.55 -0.11 -9.22
N ILE A 108 15.81 0.69 -10.26
CA ILE A 108 14.82 0.97 -11.30
C ILE A 108 14.46 -0.29 -12.10
N VAL A 109 15.45 -1.14 -12.39
CA VAL A 109 15.24 -2.42 -13.08
C VAL A 109 14.44 -3.36 -12.20
N MET A 110 14.72 -3.39 -10.90
CA MET A 110 13.96 -4.21 -9.95
C MET A 110 12.50 -3.78 -9.86
N PHE A 111 12.20 -2.48 -9.89
CA PHE A 111 10.82 -1.99 -9.93
C PHE A 111 10.13 -2.29 -11.26
N VAL A 112 10.86 -2.29 -12.38
CA VAL A 112 10.32 -2.76 -13.67
C VAL A 112 9.97 -4.25 -13.62
N LEU A 113 10.83 -5.08 -13.03
CA LEU A 113 10.56 -6.51 -12.82
C LEU A 113 9.46 -6.77 -11.80
N ALA A 114 9.17 -5.79 -10.93
CA ALA A 114 8.08 -5.82 -9.97
C ALA A 114 6.73 -5.33 -10.54
N LEU A 115 6.67 -4.79 -11.78
CA LEU A 115 5.41 -4.34 -12.38
C LEU A 115 4.30 -5.41 -12.46
N PRO A 116 4.58 -6.70 -12.67
CA PRO A 116 3.56 -7.76 -12.63
C PRO A 116 2.81 -7.82 -11.29
N LEU A 117 3.41 -7.37 -10.18
CA LEU A 117 2.76 -7.32 -8.86
C LEU A 117 1.59 -6.30 -8.83
N LEU A 118 1.49 -5.41 -9.82
CA LEU A 118 0.40 -4.44 -9.93
C LEU A 118 -0.82 -5.00 -10.66
N THR A 119 -0.66 -6.05 -11.47
CA THR A 119 -1.74 -6.54 -12.32
C THR A 119 -2.69 -7.45 -11.55
N PRO A 120 -4.03 -7.27 -11.69
CA PRO A 120 -5.02 -8.25 -11.25
C PRO A 120 -4.70 -9.64 -11.83
N GLY A 121 -4.96 -10.71 -11.07
CA GLY A 121 -4.52 -12.07 -11.37
C GLY A 121 -3.16 -12.44 -10.78
N PHE A 122 -2.10 -11.70 -11.14
CA PHE A 122 -0.75 -11.98 -10.59
C PHE A 122 -0.64 -11.60 -9.11
N ARG A 123 -1.15 -10.41 -8.75
CA ARG A 123 -1.19 -9.96 -7.36
C ARG A 123 -2.15 -10.81 -6.52
N ASP A 124 -3.27 -11.24 -7.10
CA ASP A 124 -4.30 -12.00 -6.41
C ASP A 124 -3.83 -13.44 -6.13
N ALA A 125 -2.89 -13.95 -6.94
CA ALA A 125 -2.17 -15.20 -6.70
C ALA A 125 -1.12 -15.12 -5.58
N LEU A 126 -0.69 -13.92 -5.19
CA LEU A 126 0.29 -13.69 -4.13
C LEU A 126 -0.36 -13.34 -2.80
N TRP A 127 -1.31 -12.42 -2.83
CA TRP A 127 -1.86 -11.76 -1.65
C TRP A 127 -3.35 -12.09 -1.54
N GLU A 128 -3.67 -13.01 -0.62
CA GLU A 128 -5.04 -13.51 -0.41
C GLU A 128 -6.04 -12.41 -0.02
N TRP A 129 -5.56 -11.34 0.61
CA TRP A 129 -6.44 -10.25 1.05
C TRP A 129 -7.02 -9.42 -0.12
N PHE A 130 -6.42 -9.40 -1.32
CA PHE A 130 -7.00 -8.69 -2.46
C PHE A 130 -8.32 -9.28 -2.93
N PRO A 131 -8.38 -10.58 -3.32
CA PRO A 131 -9.64 -11.19 -3.76
C PRO A 131 -10.67 -11.26 -2.63
N GLU A 132 -10.24 -11.54 -1.39
CA GLU A 132 -11.15 -11.56 -0.24
C GLU A 132 -11.77 -10.19 0.04
N ARG A 133 -10.98 -9.11 -0.05
CA ARG A 133 -11.50 -7.74 0.08
C ARG A 133 -12.50 -7.42 -1.01
N ALA A 134 -12.20 -7.78 -2.26
CA ALA A 134 -13.09 -7.55 -3.38
C ALA A 134 -14.42 -8.28 -3.19
N LYS A 135 -14.37 -9.54 -2.76
CA LYS A 135 -15.55 -10.37 -2.45
C LYS A 135 -16.39 -9.77 -1.32
N VAL A 136 -15.80 -9.50 -0.16
CA VAL A 136 -16.52 -8.95 1.00
C VAL A 136 -17.13 -7.57 0.68
N THR A 137 -16.45 -6.76 -0.14
CA THR A 137 -16.98 -5.45 -0.56
C THR A 137 -18.17 -5.61 -1.51
N ALA A 138 -18.15 -6.60 -2.40
CA ALA A 138 -19.25 -6.91 -3.31
C ALA A 138 -20.48 -7.45 -2.52
N GLU A 139 -20.26 -8.40 -1.62
CA GLU A 139 -21.30 -8.96 -0.74
C GLU A 139 -21.92 -7.87 0.15
N ALA A 140 -21.09 -6.98 0.73
CA ALA A 140 -21.57 -5.86 1.53
C ALA A 140 -22.44 -4.88 0.72
N LYS A 141 -22.14 -4.69 -0.58
CA LYS A 141 -22.93 -3.84 -1.46
C LYS A 141 -24.29 -4.47 -1.76
N GLU A 142 -24.31 -5.76 -2.12
CA GLU A 142 -25.54 -6.51 -2.37
C GLU A 142 -26.42 -6.57 -1.11
N HIS A 143 -25.84 -6.89 0.05
CA HIS A 143 -26.54 -6.90 1.33
C HIS A 143 -27.12 -5.53 1.70
N ALA A 144 -26.38 -4.44 1.46
CA ALA A 144 -26.88 -3.10 1.73
C ALA A 144 -28.04 -2.69 0.81
N GLU A 145 -28.01 -3.11 -0.46
CA GLU A 145 -29.09 -2.84 -1.42
C GLU A 145 -30.38 -3.61 -1.04
N HIS A 146 -30.26 -4.88 -0.63
CA HIS A 146 -31.42 -5.66 -0.19
C HIS A 146 -31.91 -5.30 1.22
N GLY A 147 -31.00 -4.98 2.14
CA GLY A 147 -31.30 -4.67 3.54
C GLY A 147 -31.82 -3.25 3.77
N LEU A 148 -31.71 -2.34 2.79
CA LEU A 148 -32.11 -0.94 2.91
C LEU A 148 -33.57 -0.80 3.36
N GLU A 149 -34.49 -1.47 2.68
CA GLU A 149 -35.92 -1.31 2.94
C GLU A 149 -36.29 -1.80 4.34
N GLN A 150 -35.74 -2.96 4.74
CA GLN A 150 -35.93 -3.52 6.07
C GLN A 150 -35.38 -2.57 7.14
N ARG A 151 -34.15 -2.09 6.95
CA ARG A 151 -33.50 -1.16 7.89
C ARG A 151 -34.27 0.15 8.01
N ARG A 152 -34.80 0.66 6.90
CA ARG A 152 -35.62 1.86 6.86
C ARG A 152 -36.93 1.67 7.61
N GLN A 153 -37.58 0.53 7.46
CA GLN A 153 -38.81 0.20 8.18
C GLN A 153 -38.54 0.16 9.69
N GLU A 154 -37.53 -0.58 10.13
CA GLU A 154 -37.11 -0.64 11.55
C GLU A 154 -36.84 0.75 12.13
N LEU A 155 -36.08 1.58 11.42
CA LEU A 155 -35.74 2.93 11.89
C LEU A 155 -36.97 3.84 11.91
N THR A 156 -37.87 3.72 10.93
CA THR A 156 -39.13 4.47 10.89
C THR A 156 -40.06 4.07 12.03
N GLU A 157 -40.12 2.78 12.38
CA GLU A 157 -40.87 2.28 13.53
C GLU A 157 -40.26 2.78 14.85
N SER A 158 -38.93 2.74 14.97
CA SER A 158 -38.22 3.28 16.13
C SER A 158 -38.45 4.79 16.30
N LEU A 159 -38.51 5.53 15.19
CA LEU A 159 -38.80 6.96 15.18
C LEU A 159 -40.23 7.23 15.65
N LYS A 160 -41.22 6.49 15.12
CA LYS A 160 -42.62 6.60 15.54
C LYS A 160 -42.79 6.28 17.04
N ALA A 161 -42.15 5.23 17.52
CA ALA A 161 -42.18 4.86 18.94
C ALA A 161 -41.55 5.96 19.82
N ALA A 162 -40.40 6.51 19.40
CA ALA A 162 -39.75 7.62 20.09
C ALA A 162 -40.61 8.90 20.08
N GLU A 163 -41.26 9.21 18.96
CA GLU A 163 -42.17 10.35 18.81
C GLU A 163 -43.37 10.25 19.74
N VAL A 164 -44.04 9.09 19.79
CA VAL A 164 -45.16 8.83 20.70
C VAL A 164 -44.71 8.99 22.16
N SER A 165 -43.54 8.46 22.52
CA SER A 165 -43.00 8.60 23.87
C SER A 165 -42.72 10.06 24.25
N TYR A 166 -42.12 10.83 23.33
CA TYR A 166 -41.84 12.26 23.53
C TYR A 166 -43.13 13.07 23.70
N LEU A 167 -44.11 12.88 22.81
CA LEU A 167 -45.39 13.61 22.85
C LEU A 167 -46.21 13.28 24.10
N THR A 168 -46.10 12.05 24.61
CA THR A 168 -46.77 11.64 25.86
C THR A 168 -46.15 12.37 27.05
N ILE A 169 -44.82 12.30 27.17
CA ILE A 169 -44.05 12.96 28.25
C ILE A 169 -44.23 14.49 28.18
N GLU A 170 -44.24 15.08 26.98
CA GLU A 170 -44.48 16.52 26.79
C GLU A 170 -45.86 16.93 27.31
N LYS A 171 -46.92 16.18 27.00
CA LYS A 171 -48.28 16.46 27.48
C LYS A 171 -48.40 16.33 29.01
N GLU A 172 -47.84 15.26 29.58
CA GLU A 172 -47.89 15.02 31.03
C GLU A 172 -47.06 16.06 31.80
N ASN A 173 -45.84 16.34 31.35
CA ASN A 173 -44.92 17.23 32.06
C ASN A 173 -45.32 18.71 31.90
N THR A 174 -45.90 19.12 30.77
CA THR A 174 -46.42 20.50 30.61
C THR A 174 -47.64 20.77 31.52
N ALA A 175 -48.53 19.79 31.70
CA ALA A 175 -49.64 19.88 32.64
C ALA A 175 -49.16 19.90 34.11
N ALA A 176 -48.12 19.13 34.45
CA ALA A 176 -47.53 19.08 35.78
C ALA A 176 -46.69 20.34 36.11
N LEU A 177 -45.98 20.91 35.14
CA LEU A 177 -45.14 22.12 35.29
C LEU A 177 -45.92 23.34 35.77
N ALA A 178 -47.23 23.42 35.45
CA ALA A 178 -48.11 24.50 35.89
C ALA A 178 -48.44 24.45 37.40
N LYS A 179 -48.30 23.28 38.05
CA LYS A 179 -48.63 23.05 39.47
C LYS A 179 -47.43 22.67 40.34
N ALA A 180 -46.27 22.44 39.74
CA ALA A 180 -45.08 21.90 40.41
C ALA A 180 -44.27 22.96 41.20
N THR A 181 -43.63 22.53 42.29
CA THR A 181 -42.63 23.33 43.02
C THR A 181 -41.31 23.46 42.26
N GLU A 182 -40.46 24.43 42.65
CA GLU A 182 -39.23 24.79 41.92
C GLU A 182 -38.27 23.59 41.73
N GLY A 183 -38.15 22.72 42.73
CA GLY A 183 -37.36 21.48 42.62
C GLY A 183 -37.96 20.45 41.66
N GLU A 184 -39.28 20.25 41.66
CA GLU A 184 -39.99 19.32 40.77
C GLU A 184 -39.90 19.75 39.30
N LYS A 185 -39.92 21.06 39.04
CA LYS A 185 -39.75 21.61 37.69
C LYS A 185 -38.44 21.17 37.04
N PHE A 186 -37.35 21.10 37.81
CA PHE A 186 -36.05 20.67 37.31
C PHE A 186 -36.08 19.21 36.81
N TYR A 187 -36.71 18.30 37.56
CA TYR A 187 -36.82 16.90 37.17
C TYR A 187 -37.67 16.70 35.91
N LEU A 188 -38.84 17.35 35.85
CA LEU A 188 -39.75 17.28 34.69
C LEU A 188 -39.09 17.83 33.42
N GLN A 189 -38.30 18.90 33.54
CA GLN A 189 -37.53 19.47 32.43
C GLN A 189 -36.40 18.53 31.97
N LYS A 190 -35.67 17.90 32.91
CA LYS A 190 -34.63 16.93 32.58
C LYS A 190 -35.21 15.72 31.86
N GLU A 191 -36.34 15.21 32.32
CA GLU A 191 -37.04 14.09 31.69
C GLU A 191 -37.47 14.44 30.25
N LEU A 192 -38.12 15.60 30.06
CA LEU A 192 -38.49 16.09 28.72
C LEU A 192 -37.26 16.23 27.82
N ALA A 193 -36.16 16.79 28.33
CA ALA A 193 -34.91 16.94 27.59
C ALA A 193 -34.33 15.58 27.15
N THR A 194 -34.36 14.57 28.04
CA THR A 194 -33.89 13.22 27.70
C THR A 194 -34.80 12.52 26.69
N ALA A 195 -36.12 12.66 26.80
CA ALA A 195 -37.07 12.15 25.82
C ALA A 195 -36.88 12.81 24.44
N LYS A 196 -36.73 14.14 24.43
CA LYS A 196 -36.43 14.90 23.21
C LYS A 196 -35.11 14.46 22.57
N ALA A 197 -34.07 14.25 23.37
CA ALA A 197 -32.78 13.76 22.88
C ALA A 197 -32.89 12.38 22.23
N LYS A 198 -33.71 11.47 22.80
CA LYS A 198 -33.98 10.15 22.18
C LYS A 198 -34.71 10.27 20.85
N PHE A 199 -35.71 11.15 20.75
CA PHE A 199 -36.43 11.42 19.51
C PHE A 199 -35.50 11.99 18.42
N GLU A 200 -34.70 13.01 18.75
CA GLU A 200 -33.74 13.59 17.80
C GLU A 200 -32.67 12.57 17.38
N ALA A 201 -32.22 11.69 18.28
CA ALA A 201 -31.29 10.61 17.95
C ALA A 201 -31.91 9.59 16.97
N ALA A 202 -33.17 9.18 17.20
CA ALA A 202 -33.89 8.28 16.30
C ALA A 202 -34.12 8.91 14.92
N LYS A 203 -34.44 10.21 14.88
CA LYS A 203 -34.59 10.99 13.65
C LYS A 203 -33.27 11.11 12.88
N ALA A 204 -32.18 11.36 13.59
CA ALA A 204 -30.84 11.41 13.00
C ALA A 204 -30.39 10.05 12.45
N ALA A 205 -30.77 8.95 13.11
CA ALA A 205 -30.45 7.59 12.68
C ALA A 205 -31.15 7.18 11.38
N LEU A 206 -32.38 7.65 11.12
CA LEU A 206 -33.05 7.43 9.83
C LEU A 206 -32.29 8.12 8.69
N GLY A 207 -31.77 9.32 8.93
CA GLY A 207 -30.80 9.99 8.07
C GLY A 207 -31.19 10.05 6.58
N SER A 208 -30.18 9.96 5.72
CA SER A 208 -30.33 9.84 4.26
C SER A 208 -30.06 8.40 3.83
N ASP A 209 -30.73 7.94 2.76
CA ASP A 209 -30.55 6.58 2.22
C ASP A 209 -29.07 6.26 1.92
N GLU A 210 -28.29 7.24 1.46
CA GLU A 210 -26.84 7.09 1.24
C GLU A 210 -26.07 6.70 2.51
N LYS A 211 -26.42 7.30 3.66
CA LYS A 211 -25.78 6.98 4.95
C LYS A 211 -26.20 5.62 5.44
N LEU A 212 -27.47 5.25 5.29
CA LEU A 212 -27.96 3.92 5.66
C LEU A 212 -27.25 2.83 4.86
N ILE A 213 -27.04 3.06 3.56
CA ILE A 213 -26.28 2.14 2.69
C ILE A 213 -24.83 2.03 3.16
N GLU A 214 -24.19 3.14 3.50
CA GLU A 214 -22.81 3.13 4.01
C GLU A 214 -22.70 2.38 5.35
N ASP A 215 -23.61 2.64 6.29
CA ASP A 215 -23.66 1.97 7.59
C ASP A 215 -23.85 0.46 7.42
N LEU A 216 -24.78 0.03 6.56
CA LEU A 216 -25.03 -1.38 6.26
C LEU A 216 -23.81 -2.05 5.60
N LYS A 217 -23.13 -1.36 4.69
CA LYS A 217 -21.89 -1.86 4.08
C LYS A 217 -20.80 -2.08 5.12
N VAL A 218 -20.59 -1.09 5.98
CA VAL A 218 -19.57 -1.13 7.04
C VAL A 218 -19.87 -2.24 8.05
N GLU A 219 -21.13 -2.36 8.47
CA GLU A 219 -21.59 -3.41 9.37
C GLU A 219 -21.37 -4.79 8.77
N HIS A 220 -21.83 -5.02 7.54
CA HIS A 220 -21.63 -6.29 6.86
C HIS A 220 -20.14 -6.63 6.71
N PHE A 221 -19.31 -5.68 6.25
CA PHE A 221 -17.87 -5.89 6.11
C PHE A 221 -17.22 -6.29 7.45
N LYS A 222 -17.57 -5.61 8.53
CA LYS A 222 -17.03 -5.87 9.88
C LYS A 222 -17.36 -7.28 10.36
N HIS A 223 -18.57 -7.77 10.07
CA HIS A 223 -19.02 -9.11 10.45
C HIS A 223 -18.46 -10.21 9.53
N ALA A 224 -18.39 -9.96 8.22
CA ALA A 224 -17.87 -10.92 7.25
C ALA A 224 -16.36 -11.17 7.43
N ASN A 225 -15.56 -10.12 7.62
CA ASN A 225 -14.11 -10.27 7.84
C ASN A 225 -13.57 -9.20 8.80
N THR A 226 -13.61 -9.48 10.10
CA THR A 226 -13.20 -8.54 11.14
C THR A 226 -11.70 -8.19 11.09
N ILE A 227 -10.83 -9.14 10.71
CA ILE A 227 -9.38 -8.88 10.61
C ILE A 227 -9.11 -7.86 9.51
N LEU A 228 -9.67 -8.12 8.33
CA LEU A 228 -9.54 -7.22 7.19
C LEU A 228 -10.17 -5.85 7.46
N TYR A 229 -11.29 -5.81 8.18
CA TYR A 229 -11.92 -4.55 8.60
C TYR A 229 -11.00 -3.71 9.48
N LYS A 230 -10.39 -4.33 10.51
CA LYS A 230 -9.43 -3.64 11.40
C LYS A 230 -8.19 -3.13 10.67
N LYS A 231 -7.76 -3.83 9.62
CA LYS A 231 -6.60 -3.48 8.79
C LYS A 231 -6.99 -2.69 7.52
N SER A 232 -8.27 -2.32 7.35
CA SER A 232 -8.82 -1.75 6.10
C SER A 232 -8.18 -0.41 5.68
N GLY A 233 -7.66 0.36 6.63
CA GLY A 233 -6.91 1.59 6.34
C GLY A 233 -5.57 1.32 5.66
N TYR A 234 -4.89 0.22 6.00
CA TYR A 234 -3.60 -0.17 5.42
C TYR A 234 -3.78 -1.10 4.21
N LEU A 235 -4.62 -2.13 4.35
CA LEU A 235 -4.99 -3.10 3.32
C LEU A 235 -6.10 -2.54 2.42
N ASN A 236 -5.78 -1.41 1.78
CA ASN A 236 -6.61 -0.80 0.76
C ASN A 236 -5.85 -0.84 -0.56
N GLU A 237 -6.50 -1.31 -1.61
CA GLU A 237 -5.93 -1.41 -2.97
C GLU A 237 -5.34 -0.08 -3.46
N GLY A 238 -6.08 1.03 -3.35
CA GLY A 238 -5.60 2.34 -3.79
C GLY A 238 -4.39 2.82 -2.99
N PHE A 239 -4.41 2.61 -1.66
CA PHE A 239 -3.30 2.99 -0.79
C PHE A 239 -2.07 2.09 -0.98
N TRP A 240 -2.27 0.80 -1.25
CA TRP A 240 -1.20 -0.14 -1.56
C TRP A 240 -0.47 0.24 -2.86
N HIS A 241 -1.22 0.61 -3.92
CA HIS A 241 -0.61 1.10 -5.17
C HIS A 241 0.19 2.40 -4.95
N PHE A 242 -0.37 3.36 -4.22
CA PHE A 242 0.36 4.58 -3.87
C PHE A 242 1.69 4.26 -3.18
N ARG A 243 1.67 3.33 -2.21
CA ARG A 243 2.86 2.92 -1.46
C ARG A 243 3.88 2.20 -2.32
N PHE A 244 3.44 1.31 -3.21
CA PHE A 244 4.31 0.65 -4.19
C PHE A 244 5.13 1.67 -4.99
N PHE A 245 4.48 2.67 -5.57
CA PHE A 245 5.17 3.71 -6.35
C PHE A 245 6.00 4.64 -5.46
N PHE A 246 5.52 4.94 -4.25
CA PHE A 246 6.27 5.75 -3.29
C PHE A 246 7.61 5.11 -2.93
N TYR A 247 7.66 3.79 -2.65
CA TYR A 247 8.91 3.09 -2.35
C TYR A 247 9.88 3.16 -3.52
N GLY A 248 9.38 2.96 -4.74
CA GLY A 248 10.17 3.07 -5.96
C GLY A 248 10.76 4.46 -6.14
N ALA A 249 9.92 5.49 -6.02
CA ALA A 249 10.35 6.88 -6.13
C ALA A 249 11.35 7.27 -5.03
N ALA A 250 11.12 6.82 -3.79
CA ALA A 250 12.01 7.11 -2.66
C ALA A 250 13.39 6.47 -2.87
N LEU A 251 13.46 5.16 -3.11
CA LEU A 251 14.73 4.45 -3.26
C LEU A 251 15.48 4.88 -4.53
N PHE A 252 14.77 5.06 -5.65
CA PHE A 252 15.34 5.61 -6.88
C PHE A 252 15.86 7.03 -6.67
N GLY A 253 15.07 7.91 -6.05
CA GLY A 253 15.44 9.30 -5.80
C GLY A 253 16.70 9.42 -4.91
N ILE A 254 16.81 8.57 -3.88
CA ILE A 254 17.99 8.52 -3.02
C ILE A 254 19.24 8.17 -3.83
N ILE A 255 19.23 7.06 -4.58
CA ILE A 255 20.43 6.62 -5.29
C ILE A 255 20.76 7.53 -6.48
N TYR A 256 19.74 8.03 -7.18
CA TYR A 256 19.90 8.95 -8.31
C TYR A 256 20.59 10.25 -7.88
N THR A 257 20.14 10.84 -6.76
CA THR A 257 20.73 12.09 -6.24
C THR A 257 22.16 11.89 -5.75
N LEU A 258 22.42 10.84 -4.96
CA LEU A 258 23.76 10.55 -4.44
C LEU A 258 24.75 10.21 -5.56
N ARG A 259 24.36 9.35 -6.50
CA ARG A 259 25.21 9.00 -7.66
C ARG A 259 25.44 10.22 -8.55
N GLY A 260 24.42 11.04 -8.80
CA GLY A 260 24.54 12.25 -9.61
C GLY A 260 25.55 13.26 -9.03
N TRP A 261 25.56 13.45 -7.71
CA TRP A 261 26.59 14.28 -7.06
C TRP A 261 27.95 13.59 -6.98
N SER A 262 27.98 12.27 -6.84
CA SER A 262 29.20 11.46 -6.83
C SER A 262 29.99 11.60 -8.14
N VAL A 263 29.31 11.49 -9.29
CA VAL A 263 29.92 11.67 -10.62
C VAL A 263 30.39 13.10 -10.81
N LYS A 264 29.55 14.10 -10.49
CA LYS A 264 29.93 15.52 -10.60
C LYS A 264 31.12 15.89 -9.70
N GLY A 265 31.22 15.28 -8.53
CA GLY A 265 32.34 15.45 -7.61
C GLY A 265 33.65 14.95 -8.21
N ASP A 266 33.62 13.81 -8.89
CA ASP A 266 34.78 13.25 -9.58
C ASP A 266 35.19 14.09 -10.81
N GLU A 267 34.22 14.66 -11.55
CA GLU A 267 34.49 15.52 -12.71
C GLU A 267 35.08 16.89 -12.34
N THR A 268 34.50 17.57 -11.34
CA THR A 268 34.91 18.95 -11.01
C THR A 268 35.94 19.04 -9.90
N GLY A 269 36.15 17.99 -9.12
CA GLY A 269 37.02 18.00 -7.93
C GLY A 269 36.55 18.94 -6.80
N ASP A 270 35.29 19.40 -6.83
CA ASP A 270 34.79 20.42 -5.89
C ASP A 270 34.30 19.75 -4.59
N PRO A 271 34.87 20.10 -3.41
CA PRO A 271 34.51 19.50 -2.13
C PRO A 271 33.05 19.78 -1.70
N LYS A 272 32.32 20.67 -2.38
CA LYS A 272 30.90 20.92 -2.08
C LYS A 272 30.03 19.67 -2.23
N TYR A 273 30.33 18.82 -3.22
CA TYR A 273 29.52 17.62 -3.48
C TYR A 273 29.64 16.61 -2.35
N PHE A 274 30.84 16.46 -1.80
CA PHE A 274 31.09 15.64 -0.62
C PHE A 274 30.24 16.10 0.59
N ARG A 275 30.22 17.41 0.86
CA ARG A 275 29.39 17.98 1.94
C ARG A 275 27.89 17.78 1.71
N ARG A 276 27.43 17.91 0.46
CA ARG A 276 26.02 17.70 0.08
C ARG A 276 25.61 16.23 0.25
N MET A 277 26.41 15.30 -0.26
CA MET A 277 26.18 13.87 -0.15
C MET A 277 26.10 13.43 1.31
N ARG A 278 26.99 13.94 2.17
CA ARG A 278 26.93 13.64 3.62
C ARG A 278 25.62 14.12 4.27
N ARG A 279 25.25 15.39 4.06
CA ARG A 279 24.01 15.94 4.64
C ARG A 279 22.77 15.21 4.12
N ALA A 280 22.75 14.94 2.82
CA ALA A 280 21.66 14.20 2.19
C ALA A 280 21.58 12.77 2.70
N ALA A 281 22.71 12.07 2.86
CA ALA A 281 22.73 10.72 3.39
C ALA A 281 22.15 10.64 4.81
N CYS A 282 22.51 11.57 5.70
CA CYS A 282 21.91 11.64 7.04
C CYS A 282 20.39 11.88 6.98
N GLY A 283 19.90 12.73 6.08
CA GLY A 283 18.47 12.99 5.90
C GLY A 283 17.71 11.84 5.21
N PHE A 284 18.36 11.13 4.29
CA PHE A 284 17.76 10.03 3.54
C PHE A 284 17.75 8.71 4.32
N LEU A 285 18.61 8.52 5.33
CA LEU A 285 18.65 7.28 6.12
C LEU A 285 17.28 6.92 6.76
N PRO A 286 16.57 7.85 7.44
CA PRO A 286 15.23 7.54 7.95
C PRO A 286 14.21 7.22 6.85
N LEU A 287 14.23 7.96 5.74
CA LEU A 287 13.34 7.72 4.60
C LEU A 287 13.60 6.35 3.97
N PHE A 288 14.88 5.98 3.82
CA PHE A 288 15.32 4.68 3.34
C PHE A 288 14.83 3.57 4.25
N ALA A 289 15.08 3.69 5.56
CA ALA A 289 14.69 2.68 6.55
C ALA A 289 13.18 2.46 6.55
N ALA A 290 12.40 3.55 6.60
CA ALA A 290 10.93 3.47 6.53
C ALA A 290 10.46 2.83 5.21
N SER A 291 11.00 3.26 4.06
CA SER A 291 10.61 2.73 2.75
C SER A 291 10.90 1.23 2.64
N TRP A 292 12.08 0.77 3.10
CA TRP A 292 12.44 -0.64 3.07
C TRP A 292 11.56 -1.47 4.01
N THR A 293 11.34 -1.01 5.25
CA THR A 293 10.52 -1.73 6.23
C THR A 293 9.08 -1.89 5.75
N PHE A 294 8.43 -0.81 5.31
CA PHE A 294 7.04 -0.90 4.84
C PHE A 294 6.91 -1.66 3.51
N LEU A 295 7.92 -1.60 2.65
CA LEU A 295 7.97 -2.46 1.46
C LEU A 295 8.02 -3.94 1.83
N VAL A 296 8.86 -4.33 2.80
CA VAL A 296 8.91 -5.71 3.29
C VAL A 296 7.58 -6.12 3.93
N PHE A 297 6.93 -5.22 4.66
CA PHE A 297 5.59 -5.48 5.20
C PHE A 297 4.56 -5.71 4.11
N ASP A 298 4.58 -4.93 3.03
CA ASP A 298 3.63 -5.11 1.94
C ASP A 298 3.92 -6.34 1.09
N TRP A 299 5.20 -6.56 0.74
CA TRP A 299 5.55 -7.57 -0.26
C TRP A 299 5.72 -8.96 0.34
N LEU A 300 6.21 -9.06 1.58
CA LEU A 300 6.45 -10.34 2.24
C LEU A 300 5.44 -10.62 3.33
N MET A 301 5.31 -9.74 4.34
CA MET A 301 4.35 -10.01 5.41
C MET A 301 2.91 -9.96 4.90
N GLY A 302 2.62 -9.13 3.90
CA GLY A 302 1.27 -9.04 3.32
C GLY A 302 0.79 -10.34 2.68
N LEU A 303 1.68 -11.28 2.33
CA LEU A 303 1.33 -12.59 1.76
C LEU A 303 0.40 -13.36 2.68
N ASP A 304 0.62 -13.24 4.00
CA ASP A 304 -0.27 -13.75 5.03
C ASP A 304 -0.74 -12.58 5.89
N TYR A 305 -1.98 -12.16 5.65
CA TYR A 305 -2.57 -11.01 6.33
C TYR A 305 -3.23 -11.35 7.67
N THR A 306 -3.21 -12.62 8.09
CA THR A 306 -3.90 -13.06 9.31
C THR A 306 -3.23 -12.57 10.59
#